data_AF-A0A2M7ZXD0-F1
#
_entry.id   AF-A0A2M7ZXD0-F1
#
_cell.length_a   1.000
_cell.length_b   1.000
_cell.length_c   1.000
_cell.angle_alpha   90.00
_cell.angle_beta   90.00
_cell.angle_gamma   90.00
#
_symmetry.space_group_name_H-M   'P 1'
#
loop_
_entity.id
_entity.type
_entity.pdbx_description
1 polymer ?
#
loop_
_entity_poly.entity_id
_entity_poly.type
_entity_poly.pdbx_seq_one_letter_code
_entity_poly.pdbx_strand_id
1 'polypeptide(L)' 'MINFTVYTEKSAPADSKPVFDIIRRQYGFIPNLLGVMAESTDLLQAYLSLSKLFSQATLNAVEKHVVLLSVR' A
#
# COMPACT_ATOMS: atom_id res chain seq x y z
N MET A 1 3.47 -20.30 11.17
CA MET A 1 3.04 -19.03 10.53
C MET A 1 4.18 -18.05 10.63
N ILE A 2 4.44 -17.30 9.56
CA ILE A 2 5.37 -16.16 9.60
C ILE A 2 4.60 -14.97 10.16
N ASN A 3 5.15 -14.32 11.19
CA ASN A 3 4.56 -13.11 11.76
C ASN A 3 5.26 -11.89 11.19
N PHE A 4 4.51 -11.04 10.50
CA PHE A 4 4.99 -9.74 10.04
C PHE A 4 4.60 -8.65 11.05
N THR A 5 5.53 -7.72 11.29
CA THR A 5 5.23 -6.53 12.09
C THR A 5 4.38 -5.57 11.28
N VAL A 6 3.22 -5.17 11.80
CA VAL A 6 2.41 -4.10 11.20
C VAL A 6 2.90 -2.77 11.79
N TYR A 7 3.66 -2.02 10.99
CA TYR A 7 4.19 -0.74 11.43
C TYR A 7 3.11 0.35 11.44
N THR A 8 3.29 1.29 12.35
CA THR A 8 2.49 2.53 12.48
C THR A 8 3.40 3.72 12.22
N GLU A 9 2.85 4.92 12.08
CA GLU A 9 3.65 6.16 11.96
C GLU A 9 4.71 6.33 13.06
N LYS A 10 4.43 5.81 14.26
CA LYS A 10 5.35 5.88 15.40
C LYS A 10 6.46 4.84 15.29
N SER A 11 6.11 3.61 14.92
CA SER A 11 7.03 2.46 14.90
C SER A 11 7.77 2.22 13.58
N ALA A 12 7.32 2.82 12.47
CA ALA A 12 7.94 2.65 11.17
C ALA A 12 9.39 3.18 11.13
N PRO A 13 10.27 2.58 10.31
CA PRO A 13 11.59 3.13 9.99
C PRO A 13 11.53 4.61 9.60
N ALA A 14 12.59 5.37 9.92
CA ALA A 14 12.63 6.82 9.68
C ALA A 14 12.33 7.18 8.23
N ASP A 15 12.88 6.40 7.29
CA ASP A 15 12.78 6.66 5.85
C ASP A 15 11.38 6.36 5.28
N SER A 16 10.59 5.48 5.92
CA SER A 16 9.25 5.14 5.44
C SER A 16 8.15 6.01 6.07
N LYS A 17 8.42 6.69 7.19
CA LYS A 17 7.46 7.61 7.86
C LYS A 17 6.82 8.65 6.92
N PRO A 18 7.54 9.34 6.01
CA PRO A 18 6.92 10.34 5.12
C PRO A 18 5.83 9.76 4.21
N VAL A 19 5.93 8.46 3.88
CA VAL A 19 4.96 7.77 3.01
C VAL A 19 3.63 7.52 3.75
N PHE A 20 3.64 7.39 5.08
CA PHE A 20 2.43 7.19 5.87
C PHE A 20 1.46 8.37 5.77
N ASP A 21 1.96 9.59 5.70
CA ASP A 21 1.12 10.79 5.50
C ASP A 21 0.39 10.75 4.15
N ILE A 22 1.08 10.28 3.10
CA ILE A 22 0.49 10.12 1.77
C ILE A 22 -0.60 9.05 1.81
N ILE A 23 -0.32 7.91 2.45
CA ILE A 23 -1.26 6.80 2.60
C ILE A 23 -2.50 7.25 3.37
N ARG A 24 -2.35 7.93 4.50
CA ARG A 24 -3.48 8.40 5.30
C ARG A 24 -4.33 9.42 4.53
N ARG A 25 -3.72 10.30 3.74
CA ARG A 25 -4.47 11.24 2.89
C ARG A 25 -5.27 10.54 1.80
N GLN A 26 -4.72 9.47 1.22
CA GLN A 26 -5.36 8.75 0.12
C GLN A 26 -6.46 7.78 0.60
N TYR A 27 -6.24 7.10 1.73
CA TYR A 27 -7.10 6.02 2.20
C TYR A 27 -7.92 6.37 3.47
N GLY A 28 -7.59 7.47 4.16
CA GLY A 28 -8.19 7.85 5.45
C GLY A 28 -7.64 7.07 6.66
N PHE A 29 -6.93 5.97 6.42
CA PHE A 29 -6.26 5.13 7.40
C PHE A 29 -5.04 4.44 6.76
N ILE A 30 -4.29 3.64 7.52
CA ILE A 30 -3.17 2.85 7.01
C ILE A 30 -3.61 1.39 6.91
N PRO A 31 -3.80 0.82 5.71
CA PRO A 31 -4.04 -0.60 5.52
C PRO A 31 -2.91 -1.46 6.08
N ASN A 32 -3.24 -2.60 6.69
CA ASN A 32 -2.26 -3.52 7.30
C ASN A 32 -1.17 -3.95 6.31
N LEU A 33 -1.52 -4.17 5.03
CA LEU A 33 -0.55 -4.52 3.99
C LEU A 33 0.55 -3.47 3.84
N LEU A 34 0.16 -2.18 3.78
CA LEU A 34 1.11 -1.08 3.67
C LEU A 34 1.91 -0.88 4.97
N GLY A 35 1.26 -1.14 6.11
CA GLY A 35 1.92 -1.18 7.41
C GLY A 35 3.00 -2.26 7.49
N VAL A 36 2.82 -3.43 6.88
CA VAL A 36 3.85 -4.47 6.79
C VAL A 36 4.96 -4.07 5.82
N MET A 37 4.60 -3.53 4.64
CA MET A 37 5.59 -3.11 3.63
C MET A 37 6.49 -1.97 4.10
N ALA A 38 6.10 -1.22 5.13
CA ALA A 38 6.88 -0.11 5.69
C ALA A 38 8.27 -0.50 6.23
N GLU A 39 8.53 -1.79 6.44
CA GLU A 39 9.88 -2.30 6.74
C GLU A 39 10.87 -2.01 5.60
N SER A 40 10.39 -1.95 4.35
CA SER A 40 11.16 -1.61 3.16
C SER A 40 10.52 -0.44 2.42
N THR A 41 11.14 0.73 2.52
CA THR A 41 10.68 1.95 1.82
C THR A 41 10.56 1.73 0.30
N ASP A 42 11.51 1.00 -0.30
CA ASP A 42 11.49 0.70 -1.74
C ASP A 42 10.29 -0.16 -2.13
N LEU A 43 9.97 -1.20 -1.33
CA LEU A 43 8.80 -2.04 -1.54
C LEU A 43 7.50 -1.24 -1.45
N LEU A 44 7.39 -0.41 -0.40
CA LEU A 44 6.21 0.43 -0.19
C LEU A 44 6.01 1.41 -1.36
N GLN A 45 7.09 2.07 -1.80
CA GLN A 45 7.06 3.00 -2.92
C GLN A 45 6.71 2.31 -4.24
N ALA A 46 7.27 1.12 -4.49
CA ALA A 46 6.97 0.33 -5.68
C ALA A 46 5.48 -0.06 -5.73
N TYR A 47 4.93 -0.56 -4.61
CA TYR A 47 3.52 -0.94 -4.53
C TYR A 47 2.58 0.26 -4.77
N LEU A 48 2.84 1.40 -4.13
CA LEU A 48 2.04 2.61 -4.33
C LEU A 48 2.10 3.11 -5.78
N SER A 49 3.28 3.04 -6.40
CA SER A 49 3.47 3.41 -7.80
C SER A 49 2.67 2.49 -8.73
N LEU A 50 2.72 1.18 -8.51
CA LEU A 50 1.94 0.20 -9.27
C LEU A 50 0.43 0.40 -9.08
N SER A 51 -0.02 0.61 -7.84
CA SER A 51 -1.43 0.88 -7.52
C SER A 51 -1.93 2.13 -8.25
N LYS A 52 -1.13 3.20 -8.27
CA LYS A 52 -1.44 4.41 -9.04
C LYS A 52 -1.56 4.13 -10.54
N LEU A 53 -0.60 3.42 -11.13
CA LEU A 53 -0.65 3.07 -12.55
C LEU A 53 -1.89 2.21 -12.87
N PHE A 54 -2.20 1.23 -12.04
CA PHE A 54 -3.38 0.38 -12.22
C PHE A 54 -4.69 1.17 -12.10
N SER A 55 -4.76 2.16 -11.22
CA SER A 55 -5.92 3.05 -11.10
C SER A 55 -6.23 3.82 -12.38
N GLN A 56 -5.22 4.04 -13.23
CA GLN A 56 -5.32 4.75 -14.52
C GLN A 56 -5.60 3.82 -15.70
N ALA A 57 -5.67 2.51 -15.49
CA ALA A 57 -6.00 1.56 -16.56
C ALA A 57 -7.37 1.89 -17.19
N THR A 58 -7.55 1.50 -18.45
CA THR A 58 -8.78 1.75 -19.23
C THR A 58 -10.01 1.03 -18.70
N LEU A 59 -9.81 0.00 -17.87
CA LEU A 59 -10.86 -0.72 -17.16
C LEU A 59 -11.69 0.21 -16.28
N ASN A 60 -12.99 -0.03 -16.22
CA ASN A 60 -13.85 0.69 -15.29
C ASN A 60 -13.60 0.26 -13.83
N ALA A 61 -14.21 0.96 -12.88
CA ALA A 61 -13.99 0.70 -11.46
C ALA A 61 -14.35 -0.74 -11.03
N VAL A 62 -15.42 -1.31 -11.57
CA VAL A 62 -15.87 -2.68 -11.24
C VAL A 62 -14.90 -3.70 -11.82
N GLU A 63 -14.51 -3.54 -13.07
CA GLU A 63 -13.54 -4.43 -13.74
C GLU A 63 -12.19 -4.44 -13.02
N LYS A 64 -11.70 -3.28 -12.57
CA LYS A 64 -10.48 -3.19 -11.76
C LYS A 64 -10.58 -4.02 -10.48
N HIS A 65 -11.72 -3.96 -9.78
CA HIS A 65 -11.93 -4.76 -8.57
C HIS A 65 -12.03 -6.26 -8.87
N VAL A 66 -12.68 -6.65 -9.98
CA VAL A 66 -12.74 -8.05 -10.41
C VAL A 66 -11.34 -8.61 -10.64
N VAL A 67 -10.45 -7.86 -11.30
CA VAL A 67 -9.04 -8.26 -11.46
C VAL A 67 -8.36 -8.44 -10.10
N LEU A 68 -8.46 -7.45 -9.21
CA LEU A 68 -7.81 -7.50 -7.89
C LEU A 68 -8.29 -8.67 -7.01
N LEU A 69 -9.54 -9.11 -7.16
CA LEU A 69 -10.10 -10.23 -6.41
C LEU A 69 -9.82 -11.61 -7.04
N SER A 70 -9.54 -11.65 -8.34
CA SER A 70 -9.40 -12.92 -9.09
C SER A 70 -7.95 -13.38 -9.21
N VAL A 71 -6.99 -12.46 -9.11
CA VAL A 71 -5.56 -12.79 -9.13
C VAL A 71 -5.23 -13.59 -7.86
N ARG A 72 -4.66 -14.78 -8.05
CA ARG A 72 -4.21 -15.70 -6.98
C ARG A 72 -2.73 -15.57 -6.72
#